data_AF-A0A2E7N6J1-F1
#
_entry.id   AF-A0A2E7N6J1-F1
#
_cell.length_a   1.000
_cell.length_b   1.000
_cell.length_c   1.000
_cell.angle_alpha   90.00
_cell.angle_beta   90.00
_cell.angle_gamma   90.00
#
_symmetry.space_group_name_H-M   'P 1'
#
loop_
_entity.id
_entity.type
_entity.pdbx_description
1 polymer ?
#
loop_
_entity_poly.entity_id
_entity_poly.type
_entity_poly.pdbx_seq_one_letter_code
_entity_poly.pdbx_strand_id
1 'polypeptide(L)'
;LVGRGPLHEQLASDGAVEDLLDAVRSAWSSGGSPWVWVERITDSTRPAIDIEARAKQDDFLGATLKRALLSSIEADEIDRLTEVVSDVYTGRRQGLSKATDEQVLEWAEEARWYLAELLEQGK
;
A
#
# COMPACT_ATOMS: atom_id res chain seq x y z
N LEU A 1 -9.29 3.57 5.56
CA LEU A 1 -9.44 4.81 4.78
C LEU A 1 -8.89 4.53 3.40
N VAL A 2 -9.59 4.95 2.36
CA VAL A 2 -9.21 4.71 0.97
C VAL A 2 -9.38 6.00 0.18
N GLY A 3 -8.75 6.07 -0.98
CA GLY A 3 -8.78 7.23 -1.87
C GLY A 3 -7.41 7.85 -2.06
N ARG A 4 -7.34 8.86 -2.94
CA ARG A 4 -6.10 9.54 -3.31
C ARG A 4 -6.23 11.02 -2.99
N GLY A 5 -5.24 11.61 -2.33
CA GLY A 5 -5.30 13.04 -2.02
C GLY A 5 -4.32 13.52 -0.95
N PRO A 6 -4.35 14.82 -0.63
CA PRO A 6 -3.47 15.44 0.36
C PRO A 6 -3.62 14.88 1.79
N LEU A 7 -4.75 14.22 2.07
CA LEU A 7 -4.95 13.53 3.35
C LEU A 7 -3.95 12.39 3.55
N HIS A 8 -3.46 11.78 2.46
CA HIS A 8 -2.47 10.71 2.53
C HIS A 8 -1.20 11.16 3.26
N GLU A 9 -0.64 12.32 2.89
CA GLU A 9 0.57 12.86 3.53
C GLU A 9 0.35 13.17 5.02
N GLN A 10 -0.86 13.61 5.38
CA GLN A 10 -1.22 13.86 6.77
C GLN A 10 -1.31 12.57 7.58
N LEU A 11 -1.89 11.51 7.00
CA LEU A 11 -2.01 10.21 7.65
C LEU A 11 -0.69 9.42 7.69
N ALA A 12 0.22 9.67 6.75
CA ALA A 12 1.55 9.07 6.70
C ALA A 12 2.49 9.59 7.80
N SER A 13 2.13 10.68 8.48
CA SER A 13 2.90 11.21 9.61
C SER A 13 2.81 10.28 10.82
N ASP A 14 3.93 10.09 11.52
CA ASP A 14 4.00 9.24 12.72
C ASP A 14 2.91 9.62 13.74
N GLY A 15 2.06 8.66 14.12
CA GLY A 15 1.00 8.83 15.12
C GLY A 15 -0.32 9.41 14.60
N ALA A 16 -0.40 9.84 13.34
CA ALA A 16 -1.58 10.52 12.82
C ALA A 16 -2.84 9.63 12.79
N VAL A 17 -2.67 8.33 12.51
CA VAL A 17 -3.79 7.36 12.49
C VAL A 17 -4.27 7.05 13.91
N GLU A 18 -3.36 6.97 14.87
CA GLU A 18 -3.66 6.80 16.29
C GLU A 18 -4.42 8.01 16.83
N ASP A 19 -3.95 9.22 16.53
CA ASP A 19 -4.62 10.47 16.90
C ASP A 19 -6.03 10.54 16.32
N LEU A 20 -6.20 10.13 15.05
CA LEU A 20 -7.51 10.05 14.41
C LEU A 20 -8.41 9.02 15.10
N LEU A 21 -7.88 7.85 15.43
CA LEU A 21 -8.62 6.78 16.11
C LEU A 21 -9.14 7.27 17.47
N ASP A 22 -8.30 7.96 18.24
CA ASP A 22 -8.66 8.51 19.54
C ASP A 22 -9.68 9.64 19.42
N ALA A 23 -9.54 10.51 18.42
CA ALA A 23 -10.53 11.55 18.13
C ALA A 23 -11.91 10.96 17.80
N VAL A 24 -11.95 9.91 16.96
CA VAL A 24 -13.20 9.22 16.60
C VAL A 24 -13.83 8.54 17.83
N ARG A 25 -13.03 7.84 18.64
CA ARG A 25 -13.52 7.22 19.88
C ARG A 25 -14.07 8.25 20.86
N SER A 26 -13.38 9.37 21.04
CA SER A 26 -13.83 10.47 21.91
C SER A 26 -15.15 11.06 21.42
N ALA A 27 -15.30 11.26 20.11
CA ALA A 27 -16.52 11.80 19.51
C ALA A 27 -17.74 10.88 19.76
N TRP A 28 -17.54 9.56 19.69
CA TRP A 28 -18.62 8.57 19.85
C TRP A 28 -18.90 8.18 21.32
N SER A 29 -17.97 8.47 22.23
CA SER A 29 -18.13 8.21 23.67
C SER A 29 -19.25 9.03 24.33
N SER A 30 -19.73 10.09 23.67
CA SER A 30 -20.66 11.08 24.24
C SER A 30 -22.15 10.68 24.19
N GLY A 31 -22.48 9.39 24.01
CA GLY A 31 -23.84 8.90 24.28
C GLY A 31 -24.74 8.64 23.06
N GLY A 32 -24.18 8.27 21.91
CA GLY A 32 -24.96 7.72 20.80
C GLY A 32 -25.55 6.35 21.16
N SER A 33 -26.82 6.11 20.79
CA SER A 33 -27.44 4.78 20.77
C SER A 33 -27.64 4.36 19.31
N PRO A 34 -27.11 3.21 18.86
CA PRO A 34 -26.39 2.21 19.66
C PRO A 34 -24.98 2.67 20.07
N TRP A 35 -24.46 2.08 21.15
CA TRP A 35 -23.06 2.26 21.54
C TRP A 35 -22.15 1.56 20.52
N VAL A 36 -21.20 2.31 19.95
CA VAL A 36 -20.26 1.81 18.95
C VAL A 36 -18.85 2.14 19.41
N TRP A 37 -17.95 1.16 19.32
CA TRP A 37 -16.54 1.30 19.60
C TRP A 37 -15.73 1.00 18.35
N VAL A 38 -14.94 1.97 17.89
CA VAL A 38 -14.05 1.78 16.74
C VAL A 38 -12.80 1.06 17.21
N GLU A 39 -12.61 -0.19 16.77
CA GLU A 39 -11.45 -1.02 17.12
C GLU A 39 -10.17 -0.50 16.47
N ARG A 40 -10.22 -0.25 15.16
CA ARG A 40 -9.06 0.11 14.35
C ARG A 40 -9.46 1.00 13.17
N ILE A 41 -8.56 1.87 12.77
CA ILE A 41 -8.56 2.52 11.46
C ILE A 41 -7.36 1.97 10.70
N THR A 42 -7.60 1.36 9.54
CA THR A 42 -6.54 0.96 8.61
C THR A 42 -6.40 2.05 7.57
N ASP A 43 -5.22 2.63 7.41
CA ASP A 43 -4.94 3.53 6.30
C ASP A 43 -4.53 2.74 5.05
N SER A 44 -5.23 3.00 3.96
CA SER A 44 -4.98 2.48 2.61
C SER A 44 -5.19 3.60 1.59
N THR A 45 -5.04 4.86 2.04
CA THR A 45 -5.00 6.01 1.16
C THR A 45 -3.71 5.99 0.34
N ARG A 46 -3.72 6.74 -0.77
CA ARG A 46 -2.59 6.84 -1.70
C ARG A 46 -2.27 8.30 -1.99
N PRO A 47 -1.04 8.61 -2.42
CA PRO A 47 -0.71 9.94 -2.87
C PRO A 47 -1.52 10.34 -4.11
N ALA A 48 -1.66 11.64 -4.34
CA ALA A 48 -2.39 12.19 -5.49
C ALA A 48 -1.57 12.12 -6.80
N ILE A 49 -0.93 10.98 -7.06
CA ILE A 49 -0.08 10.74 -8.23
C ILE A 49 -0.89 10.00 -9.29
N ASP A 50 -0.84 10.50 -10.52
CA ASP A 50 -1.30 9.77 -11.72
C ASP A 50 -0.14 8.89 -12.21
N ILE A 51 -0.07 7.66 -11.71
CA ILE A 51 1.03 6.73 -12.02
C ILE A 51 1.07 6.40 -13.51
N GLU A 52 -0.09 6.27 -14.15
CA GLU A 52 -0.20 5.95 -15.57
C GLU A 52 0.35 7.08 -16.45
N ALA A 53 0.05 8.33 -16.12
CA ALA A 53 0.65 9.48 -16.78
C ALA A 53 2.14 9.59 -16.45
N ARG A 54 2.53 9.31 -15.19
CA ARG A 54 3.91 9.41 -14.74
C ARG A 54 4.84 8.40 -15.41
N ALA A 55 4.36 7.17 -15.60
CA ALA A 55 5.07 6.08 -16.28
C ALA A 55 5.32 6.34 -17.77
N LYS A 56 4.61 7.30 -18.38
CA LYS A 56 4.80 7.69 -19.79
C LYS A 56 5.90 8.72 -19.99
N GLN A 57 6.39 9.33 -18.92
CA GLN A 57 7.47 10.31 -19.02
C GLN A 57 8.80 9.61 -19.36
N ASP A 58 9.61 10.27 -20.17
CA ASP A 58 10.91 9.76 -20.62
C ASP A 58 12.01 10.15 -19.62
N ASP A 59 11.88 9.66 -18.38
CA ASP A 59 12.87 9.83 -17.33
C ASP A 59 13.02 8.55 -16.49
N PHE A 60 13.94 8.57 -15.51
CA PHE A 60 14.25 7.39 -14.69
C PHE A 60 13.03 6.85 -13.94
N LEU A 61 12.21 7.73 -13.35
CA LEU A 61 11.01 7.32 -12.62
C LEU A 61 9.97 6.75 -13.59
N GLY A 62 9.76 7.39 -14.74
CA GLY A 62 8.87 6.90 -15.78
C GLY A 62 9.26 5.51 -16.28
N ALA A 63 10.55 5.28 -16.57
CA ALA A 63 11.08 3.99 -16.98
C ALA A 63 10.90 2.90 -15.90
N THR A 64 11.15 3.25 -14.63
CA THR A 64 10.96 2.34 -13.49
C THR A 64 9.50 1.93 -13.33
N LEU A 65 8.58 2.91 -13.30
CA LEU A 65 7.14 2.64 -13.15
C LEU A 65 6.58 1.88 -14.33
N LYS A 66 7.08 2.13 -15.55
CA LYS A 66 6.66 1.41 -16.75
C LYS A 66 7.03 -0.07 -16.68
N ARG A 67 8.20 -0.39 -16.11
CA ARG A 67 8.63 -1.79 -15.92
C ARG A 67 7.88 -2.47 -14.78
N ALA A 68 7.42 -1.72 -13.79
CA ALA A 68 6.65 -2.22 -12.66
C ALA A 68 5.14 -2.37 -12.92
N LEU A 69 4.66 -2.13 -14.15
CA LEU A 69 3.24 -2.27 -14.51
C LEU A 69 2.80 -3.74 -14.39
N LEU A 70 1.87 -4.03 -13.49
CA LEU A 70 1.26 -5.36 -13.35
C LEU A 70 0.63 -5.87 -14.65
N SER A 71 0.08 -4.99 -15.48
CA SER A 71 -0.48 -5.36 -16.79
C SER A 71 0.56 -5.82 -17.81
N SER A 72 1.85 -5.65 -17.51
CA SER A 72 2.97 -6.17 -18.30
C SER A 72 3.67 -7.36 -17.64
N ILE A 73 3.20 -7.80 -16.47
CA ILE A 73 3.73 -8.99 -15.80
C ILE A 73 3.05 -10.20 -16.45
N GLU A 74 3.81 -10.87 -17.31
CA GLU A 74 3.44 -12.16 -17.86
C GLU A 74 3.34 -13.21 -16.72
N ALA A 75 2.58 -14.28 -16.93
CA ALA A 75 2.37 -15.30 -15.89
C ALA A 75 3.70 -15.88 -15.35
N ASP A 76 4.75 -15.95 -16.19
CA ASP A 76 6.07 -16.42 -15.78
C ASP A 76 6.80 -15.47 -14.82
N GLU A 77 6.47 -14.17 -14.85
CA GLU A 77 7.06 -13.17 -13.97
C GLU A 77 6.37 -13.13 -12.59
N ILE A 78 5.06 -13.41 -12.53
CA ILE A 78 4.35 -13.69 -11.26
C ILE A 78 4.95 -14.93 -10.61
N ASP A 79 5.12 -16.02 -11.36
CA ASP A 79 5.70 -17.27 -10.85
C ASP A 79 7.10 -17.04 -10.25
N ARG A 80 7.96 -16.29 -10.96
CA ARG A 80 9.29 -15.90 -10.46
C ARG A 80 9.22 -15.06 -9.19
N LEU A 81 8.33 -14.07 -9.14
CA LEU A 81 8.19 -13.22 -7.95
C LEU A 81 7.68 -14.03 -6.77
N THR A 82 6.70 -14.91 -6.99
CA THR A 82 6.19 -15.85 -6.00
C THR A 82 7.30 -16.74 -5.46
N GLU A 83 8.18 -17.28 -6.31
CA GLU A 83 9.32 -18.11 -5.88
C GLU A 83 10.29 -17.31 -4.97
N VAL A 84 10.73 -16.12 -5.42
CA VAL A 84 11.65 -15.27 -4.65
C VAL A 84 11.07 -14.89 -3.29
N VAL A 85 9.79 -14.54 -3.22
CA VAL A 85 9.15 -14.16 -1.96
C VAL A 85 8.95 -15.39 -1.06
N SER A 86 8.67 -16.56 -1.64
CA SER A 86 8.44 -17.80 -0.88
C SER A 86 9.65 -18.21 -0.03
N ASP A 87 10.87 -17.96 -0.51
CA ASP A 87 12.10 -18.25 0.24
C ASP A 87 12.15 -17.50 1.58
N VAL A 88 11.58 -16.29 1.64
CA VAL A 88 11.51 -15.47 2.86
C VAL A 88 10.44 -16.00 3.83
N TYR A 89 9.29 -16.42 3.32
CA TYR A 89 8.13 -16.83 4.13
C TYR A 89 8.26 -18.25 4.68
N THR A 90 8.81 -19.17 3.88
CA THR A 90 8.74 -20.62 4.13
C THR A 90 9.98 -21.21 4.79
N GLY A 91 11.10 -20.48 4.86
CA GLY A 91 12.40 -20.96 5.33
C GLY A 91 12.57 -21.13 6.85
N ARG A 92 11.52 -21.02 7.67
CA ARG A 92 11.61 -21.06 9.15
C ARG A 92 10.78 -22.19 9.76
N ARG A 93 11.22 -22.74 10.89
CA ARG A 93 10.41 -23.66 11.73
C ARG A 93 9.19 -22.86 12.23
N GLN A 94 7.99 -23.20 11.77
CA GLN A 94 6.75 -22.38 11.85
C GLN A 94 6.64 -21.23 10.83
N GLY A 95 7.24 -21.38 9.65
CA GLY A 95 7.12 -20.42 8.54
C GLY A 95 5.68 -20.20 8.11
N LEU A 96 5.40 -19.00 7.61
CA LEU A 96 4.13 -18.65 6.99
C LEU A 96 3.89 -19.55 5.77
N SER A 97 2.63 -19.77 5.41
CA SER A 97 2.29 -20.45 4.17
C SER A 97 2.88 -19.70 2.97
N LYS A 98 3.16 -20.43 1.90
CA LYS A 98 3.51 -19.85 0.61
C LYS A 98 2.47 -18.79 0.23
N ALA A 99 2.92 -17.64 -0.26
CA ALA A 99 2.05 -16.58 -0.74
C ALA A 99 1.23 -17.07 -1.94
N THR A 100 -0.04 -16.68 -2.00
CA THR A 100 -0.87 -16.89 -3.19
C THR A 100 -0.53 -15.87 -4.26
N ASP A 101 -0.83 -16.18 -5.53
CA ASP A 101 -0.60 -15.24 -6.64
C ASP A 101 -1.36 -13.92 -6.43
N GLU A 102 -2.54 -13.99 -5.83
CA GLU A 102 -3.35 -12.82 -5.46
C GLU A 102 -2.61 -11.91 -4.46
N GLN A 103 -1.97 -12.50 -3.44
CA GLN A 103 -1.18 -11.75 -2.46
C GLN A 103 0.06 -11.14 -3.11
N VAL A 104 0.71 -11.86 -4.02
CA VAL A 104 1.90 -11.37 -4.73
C VAL A 104 1.54 -10.22 -5.66
N LEU A 105 0.40 -10.29 -6.34
CA LEU A 105 -0.14 -9.19 -7.15
C LEU A 105 -0.46 -7.96 -6.30
N GLU A 106 -1.11 -8.16 -5.15
CA GLU A 106 -1.38 -7.08 -4.20
C GLU A 106 -0.08 -6.41 -3.74
N TRP A 107 0.91 -7.19 -3.32
CA TRP A 107 2.21 -6.65 -2.89
C TRP A 107 2.97 -5.94 -4.00
N ALA A 108 2.88 -6.42 -5.23
CA ALA A 108 3.51 -5.76 -6.38
C ALA A 108 2.85 -4.40 -6.67
N GLU A 109 1.52 -4.29 -6.56
CA GLU A 109 0.84 -2.99 -6.67
C GLU A 109 1.21 -2.06 -5.51
N GLU A 110 1.26 -2.58 -4.27
CA GLU A 110 1.70 -1.83 -3.10
C GLU A 110 3.13 -1.29 -3.28
N ALA A 111 4.05 -2.14 -3.74
CA ALA A 111 5.44 -1.76 -4.02
C ALA A 111 5.52 -0.69 -5.13
N ARG A 112 4.66 -0.76 -6.14
CA ARG A 112 4.58 0.24 -7.22
C ARG A 112 4.17 1.61 -6.69
N TRP A 113 3.17 1.68 -5.82
CA TRP A 113 2.77 2.93 -5.15
C TRP A 113 3.88 3.48 -4.26
N TYR A 114 4.51 2.61 -3.47
CA TYR A 114 5.62 2.99 -2.60
C TYR A 114 6.80 3.58 -3.40
N LEU A 115 7.16 2.93 -4.52
CA LEU A 115 8.21 3.42 -5.41
C LEU A 115 7.86 4.77 -6.05
N ALA A 116 6.61 4.95 -6.50
CA ALA A 116 6.15 6.19 -7.10
C ALA A 116 6.28 7.35 -6.10
N GLU A 117 5.83 7.14 -4.87
CA GLU A 117 5.88 8.14 -3.81
C GLU A 117 7.32 8.49 -3.40
N LEU A 118 8.14 7.47 -3.11
CA LEU A 118 9.54 7.65 -2.69
C LEU A 118 10.34 8.47 -3.70
N LEU A 119 10.14 8.22 -5.00
CA LEU A 119 10.90 8.86 -6.07
C LEU A 119 10.31 10.20 -6.52
N GLU A 120 9.05 10.51 -6.19
CA GLU A 120 8.50 11.86 -6.33
C GLU A 120 8.98 12.79 -5.20
N GLN A 121 9.04 12.29 -3.96
CA GLN A 121 9.50 13.07 -2.79
C GLN A 121 11.02 13.37 -2.82
N GLY A 122 11.80 12.60 -3.59
CA GLY A 122 13.25 12.76 -3.73
C GLY A 122 13.70 13.90 -4.68
N LYS A 123 12.78 14.71 -5.22
CA LYS A 123 13.07 15.89 -6.05
C LYS A 123 12.94 17.18 -5.24
#